data_AF-A0A0E3KQ67-F1
#
_entry.id   AF-A0A0E3KQ67-F1
#
_cell.length_a   1.000
_cell.length_b   1.000
_cell.length_c   1.000
_cell.angle_alpha   90.00
_cell.angle_beta   90.00
_cell.angle_gamma   90.00
#
_symmetry.space_group_name_H-M   'P 1'
#
loop_
_entity.id
_entity.type
_entity.pdbx_description
1 polymer ?
#
loop_
_entity_poly.entity_id
_entity_poly.type
_entity_poly.pdbx_seq_one_letter_code
_entity_poly.pdbx_strand_id
1 'polypeptide(L)'
;MVLKNGDSVPNIPGFNNQVSIKDIVTDYIENGDIKLKENEVIYLFELGTEVSAEDPDDPAADFQDLVILVSINGVDTSQSEDESQDAVSPR
;
A
#
# COMPACT_ATOMS: atom_id res chain seq x y z
N MET A 1 1.91 -0.79 9.59
CA MET A 1 0.50 -0.33 9.47
C MET A 1 0.05 -0.40 8.01
N VAL A 2 -1.26 -0.41 7.74
CA VAL A 2 -1.83 -0.44 6.37
C VAL A 2 -2.91 0.63 6.27
N LEU A 3 -2.87 1.43 5.20
CA LEU A 3 -3.90 2.42 4.87
C LEU A 3 -4.65 2.01 3.61
N LYS A 4 -5.97 2.02 3.69
CA LYS A 4 -6.91 1.70 2.61
C LYS A 4 -7.70 2.94 2.23
N ASN A 5 -8.34 2.90 1.07
CA ASN A 5 -9.24 3.96 0.64
C ASN A 5 -10.37 4.17 1.67
N GLY A 6 -10.54 5.42 2.11
CA GLY A 6 -11.53 5.83 3.11
C GLY A 6 -11.04 5.77 4.56
N ASP A 7 -9.83 5.27 4.84
CA ASP A 7 -9.26 5.34 6.18
C ASP A 7 -8.95 6.79 6.54
N SER A 8 -9.21 7.21 7.77
CA SER A 8 -8.79 8.54 8.23
C SER A 8 -7.27 8.66 8.24
N VAL A 9 -6.76 9.85 7.89
CA VAL A 9 -5.32 10.09 7.87
C VAL A 9 -4.74 9.91 9.28
N PRO A 10 -3.75 9.02 9.48
CA PRO A 10 -3.17 8.79 10.80
C PRO A 10 -2.49 10.05 11.34
N ASN A 11 -2.64 10.29 12.64
CA ASN A 11 -1.93 11.36 13.32
C ASN A 11 -0.62 10.82 13.93
N ILE A 12 0.36 10.55 13.07
CA ILE A 12 1.70 10.11 13.51
C ILE A 12 2.68 11.25 13.22
N PRO A 13 3.25 11.91 14.26
CA PRO A 13 4.29 12.90 14.07
C PRO A 13 5.57 12.25 13.54
N GLY A 14 6.44 13.02 12.89
CA GLY A 14 7.75 12.51 12.50
C GLY A 14 8.71 12.45 13.70
N PHE A 15 9.51 11.39 13.77
CA PHE A 15 10.58 11.25 14.76
C PHE A 15 11.86 11.97 14.33
N ASN A 16 12.60 12.59 15.27
CA ASN A 16 13.95 13.15 15.03
C ASN A 16 14.12 14.01 13.75
N ASN A 17 13.24 15.00 13.56
CA ASN A 17 13.20 15.91 12.41
C ASN A 17 12.75 15.28 11.07
N GLN A 18 12.19 14.07 11.11
CA GLN A 18 11.45 13.54 9.97
C GLN A 18 10.14 14.31 9.80
N VAL A 19 9.62 14.29 8.57
CA VAL A 19 8.28 14.81 8.28
C VAL A 19 7.22 13.87 8.86
N SER A 20 5.98 14.32 9.02
CA SER A 20 4.92 13.45 9.53
C SER A 20 4.39 12.48 8.46
N ILE A 21 3.68 11.43 8.88
CA ILE A 21 3.02 10.53 7.92
C ILE A 21 2.04 11.28 7.01
N LYS A 22 1.37 12.31 7.54
CA LYS A 22 0.44 13.16 6.80
C LYS A 22 1.16 13.90 5.66
N ASP A 23 2.37 14.35 5.89
CA ASP A 23 3.18 15.03 4.87
C ASP A 23 3.63 14.04 3.79
N ILE A 24 3.97 12.80 4.17
CA ILE A 24 4.38 11.75 3.23
C ILE A 24 3.23 11.35 2.30
N VAL A 25 2.02 11.18 2.84
CA VAL A 25 0.84 10.71 2.08
C VAL A 25 -0.03 11.83 1.53
N THR A 26 0.43 13.09 1.54
CA THR A 26 -0.38 14.28 1.20
C THR A 26 -1.11 14.16 -0.14
N ASP A 27 -0.49 13.58 -1.16
CA ASP A 27 -1.09 13.43 -2.49
C ASP A 27 -2.25 12.42 -2.53
N TYR A 28 -2.41 11.63 -1.47
CA TYR A 28 -3.46 10.64 -1.29
C TYR A 28 -4.49 11.07 -0.23
N ILE A 29 -4.60 12.36 0.09
CA ILE A 29 -5.57 12.87 1.07
C ILE A 29 -6.69 13.63 0.35
N GLU A 30 -7.92 13.25 0.62
CA GLU A 30 -9.12 13.97 0.19
C GLU A 30 -10.06 14.14 1.39
N ASN A 31 -10.40 15.38 1.75
CA ASN A 31 -11.30 15.71 2.87
C ASN A 31 -10.91 15.13 4.24
N GLY A 32 -9.62 14.86 4.47
CA GLY A 32 -9.12 14.32 5.73
C GLY A 32 -9.05 12.79 5.79
N ASP A 33 -9.44 12.12 4.71
CA ASP A 33 -9.36 10.67 4.55
C ASP A 33 -8.39 10.30 3.43
N ILE A 34 -7.89 9.07 3.49
CA ILE A 34 -7.02 8.48 2.47
C ILE A 34 -7.85 8.17 1.22
N LYS A 35 -7.40 8.67 0.08
CA LYS A 35 -8.00 8.49 -1.24
C LYS A 35 -7.10 7.65 -2.13
N LEU A 36 -7.50 6.41 -2.37
CA LEU A 36 -6.78 5.45 -3.21
C LEU A 36 -7.72 4.85 -4.26
N LYS A 37 -7.16 4.30 -5.34
CA LYS A 37 -7.95 3.46 -6.25
C LYS A 37 -8.37 2.17 -5.56
N GLU A 38 -9.38 1.50 -6.10
CA GLU A 38 -9.92 0.24 -5.57
C GLU A 38 -8.85 -0.86 -5.44
N ASN A 39 -7.82 -0.82 -6.29
CA ASN A 39 -6.75 -1.79 -6.32
C ASN A 39 -5.44 -1.31 -5.66
N GLU A 40 -5.51 -0.22 -4.89
CA GLU A 40 -4.36 0.40 -4.24
C GLU A 40 -4.42 0.28 -2.71
N VAL A 41 -3.25 0.17 -2.10
CA VAL A 41 -3.07 0.15 -0.64
C VAL A 41 -1.72 0.77 -0.29
N ILE A 42 -1.63 1.48 0.83
CA ILE A 42 -0.35 1.98 1.35
C ILE A 42 0.08 1.13 2.54
N TYR A 43 1.30 0.58 2.47
CA TYR A 43 1.95 -0.08 3.60
C TYR A 43 2.97 0.85 4.25
N LEU A 44 2.97 0.81 5.58
CA LEU A 44 3.83 1.62 6.44
C LEU A 44 4.66 0.68 7.30
N PHE A 45 5.96 0.77 7.15
CA PHE A 45 6.92 -0.09 7.82
C PHE A 45 7.78 0.73 8.78
N GLU A 46 8.07 0.08 9.89
CA GLU A 46 9.10 0.46 10.83
C GLU A 46 10.28 -0.48 10.61
N LEU A 47 11.49 0.05 10.51
CA LEU A 47 12.72 -0.66 10.21
C LEU A 47 13.74 -0.43 11.33
N GLY A 48 14.31 -1.52 11.86
CA GLY A 48 15.47 -1.42 12.74
C GLY A 48 15.17 -1.06 14.20
N THR A 49 13.95 -0.67 14.55
CA THR A 49 13.45 -0.76 15.92
C THR A 49 12.79 -2.11 16.13
N GLU A 50 13.16 -2.81 17.21
CA GLU A 50 12.26 -3.83 17.73
C GLU A 50 11.12 -3.07 18.38
N VAL A 51 10.02 -2.85 17.64
CA VAL A 51 8.72 -2.61 18.27
C VAL A 51 8.36 -3.90 19.01
N SER A 52 9.05 -4.14 20.11
CA SER A 52 8.86 -5.30 20.96
C SER A 52 7.54 -5.09 21.66
N ALA A 53 6.82 -6.18 21.95
CA ALA A 53 5.60 -6.12 22.75
C ALA A 53 5.83 -5.53 24.17
N GLU A 54 7.08 -5.21 24.52
CA GLU A 54 7.51 -4.69 25.81
C GLU A 54 7.58 -3.16 25.86
N ASP A 55 7.66 -2.45 24.73
CA ASP A 55 7.61 -0.98 24.67
C ASP A 55 6.79 -0.48 23.46
N PRO A 56 5.45 -0.54 23.54
CA PRO A 56 4.57 -0.13 22.44
C PRO A 56 4.52 1.40 22.22
N ASP A 57 5.12 2.19 23.12
CA ASP A 57 5.10 3.65 23.09
C ASP A 57 6.48 4.26 22.73
N ASP A 58 7.43 3.45 22.24
CA ASP A 58 8.73 3.96 21.80
C ASP A 58 8.52 5.03 20.70
N PRO A 59 8.90 6.29 20.94
CA PRO A 59 8.72 7.35 19.95
C PRO A 59 9.54 7.14 18.67
N ALA A 60 10.51 6.20 18.68
CA ALA A 60 11.22 5.79 17.49
C ALA A 60 10.38 4.90 16.56
N ALA A 61 9.33 4.24 17.07
CA ALA A 61 8.42 3.39 16.30
C ALA A 61 7.31 4.20 15.61
N ASP A 62 7.67 5.09 14.68
CA ASP A 62 6.74 6.00 14.01
C ASP A 62 6.18 5.47 12.67
N PHE A 63 6.59 4.26 12.28
CA PHE A 63 6.15 3.54 11.08
C PHE A 63 6.33 4.32 9.78
N GLN A 64 7.35 5.20 9.72
CA GLN A 64 7.62 6.05 8.57
C GLN A 64 8.95 5.73 7.86
N ASP A 65 9.73 4.76 8.35
CA ASP A 65 11.01 4.38 7.74
C ASP A 65 10.88 3.92 6.28
N LEU A 66 9.75 3.29 5.94
CA LEU A 66 9.43 2.92 4.57
C LEU A 66 7.92 2.94 4.32
N VAL A 67 7.51 3.74 3.33
CA VAL A 67 6.13 3.89 2.88
C VAL A 67 6.01 3.41 1.43
N ILE A 68 5.13 2.43 1.19
CA ILE A 68 4.96 1.80 -0.13
C ILE A 68 3.51 1.89 -0.57
N LEU A 69 3.26 2.57 -1.69
CA LEU A 69 2.01 2.39 -2.45
C LEU A 69 2.11 1.11 -3.29
N VAL A 70 1.16 0.20 -3.09
CA VAL A 70 1.03 -1.02 -3.87
C VAL A 70 -0.22 -0.92 -4.72
N SER A 71 -0.09 -1.16 -6.03
CA SER A 71 -1.21 -1.32 -6.95
C SER A 71 -1.25 -2.77 -7.45
N ILE A 72 -2.39 -3.44 -7.32
CA ILE A 72 -2.58 -4.81 -7.80
C ILE A 72 -3.40 -4.77 -9.08
N ASN A 73 -2.80 -5.14 -10.21
CA ASN A 73 -3.54 -5.32 -11.44
C ASN A 73 -3.95 -6.79 -11.57
N GLY A 74 -5.20 -7.05 -11.95
CA GLY A 74 -5.63 -8.38 -12.33
C GLY A 74 -4.83 -8.88 -13.55
N VAL A 75 -4.82 -10.20 -13.75
CA VAL A 75 -4.30 -10.76 -15.01
C VAL A 75 -5.22 -10.29 -16.13
N ASP A 76 -4.66 -9.68 -17.17
CA ASP A 76 -5.42 -9.36 -18.37
C ASP A 76 -5.69 -10.67 -19.13
N THR A 77 -6.84 -11.29 -18.84
CA THR A 77 -7.25 -12.56 -19.48
C THR A 77 -7.59 -12.39 -20.96
N SER A 78 -7.51 -11.18 -21.49
CA SER A 78 -7.72 -10.87 -22.91
C SER A 78 -6.59 -11.39 -23.81
N GLN A 79 -5.47 -11.87 -23.24
CA GLN A 79 -4.36 -12.48 -23.98
C GLN A 79 -4.41 -14.02 -24.05
N SER A 80 -5.44 -14.67 -23.52
CA SER A 80 -5.55 -16.15 -23.50
C SER A 80 -6.43 -16.76 -24.61
N GLU A 81 -6.88 -15.96 -25.59
CA GLU A 81 -7.66 -16.46 -26.74
C GLU A 81 -6.93 -16.16 -28.05
N ASP A 82 -5.93 -16.97 -28.44
CA ASP A 82 -5.69 -17.41 -29.83
C ASP A 82 -4.45 -18.32 -29.92
N GLU A 83 -4.65 -19.65 -29.85
CA GLU A 83 -4.10 -20.54 -30.87
C GLU A 83 -5.24 -21.51 -31.27
N SER A 84 -5.87 -21.13 -32.38
CA SER A 84 -6.95 -21.78 -33.13
C SER A 84 -6.56 -23.17 -33.67
N GLN A 85 -7.42 -24.17 -33.49
CA GLN A 85 -8.30 -24.81 -34.48
C GLN A 85 -7.67 -25.74 -35.56
N ASP A 86 -8.40 -26.85 -35.78
CA ASP A 86 -8.45 -27.73 -36.96
C ASP A 86 -7.31 -28.73 -37.24
N ALA A 87 -7.41 -29.90 -36.60
CA ALA A 87 -7.07 -31.16 -37.25
C ALA A 87 -8.34 -31.79 -37.87
N VAL A 88 -8.54 -31.47 -39.15
CA VAL A 88 -9.48 -32.12 -40.07
C VAL A 88 -9.42 -33.64 -39.93
N SER A 89 -10.58 -34.28 -39.78
CA SER A 89 -10.74 -35.73 -39.89
C SER A 89 -10.93 -36.13 -41.37
N PRO A 90 -10.08 -37.01 -41.94
CA PRO A 90 -10.39 -37.68 -43.19
C PRO A 90 -10.63 -39.19 -42.96
N ARG A 91 -11.89 -39.57 -43.21
CA ARG A 91 -12.45 -40.87 -43.64
C ARG A 91 -12.13 -42.15 -42.85
#